data_AF-A0A914UWP3-F1
#
_entry.id   AF-A0A914UWP3-F1
#
_cell.length_a   1.000
_cell.length_b   1.000
_cell.length_c   1.000
_cell.angle_alpha   90.00
_cell.angle_beta   90.00
_cell.angle_gamma   90.00
#
_symmetry.space_group_name_H-M   'P 1'
#
loop_
_entity.id
_entity.type
_entity.pdbx_description
1 polymer ?
#
loop_
_entity_poly.entity_id
_entity_poly.type
_entity_poly.pdbx_seq_one_letter_code
_entity_poly.pdbx_strand_id
1 'polypeptide(L)'
;MKAKMLKKWKKAKKPKVGKNKQETPVIDHEEDDEEDVEEAGDATNGPVAGETANATNGADAETKKEGPIKKKWTNRERVLVFCSRGAAFRDRHLMNDFKALMPHAKGESKLDNNTKLPMINEIAEMKNCTKCLYFENRKRKDLYMWAANIGKGPSVKFLVHNVHTMDELRLSGNCLKGSRPVLSFDQAFDSEPHLQLIKQLFMQTFGTPNYHPRSQPFVDHVFSFSLTGDGRIWFRNFQIVDEQGMLQEIGPRMVLEVIKVFDGAFEGAVLYENPSYQSPNDLRRQLKLAGANRYTSKQEAKQSLQERTELNPDAFKGDPLDELFDTTAPIDDQEGRKLKRAIEQTRTKRKDKKKPKIE
;
A
#
# COMPACT_ATOMS: atom_id res chain seq x y z
N MET A 1 49.34 -8.25 -43.68
CA MET A 1 47.85 -8.25 -43.57
C MET A 1 47.41 -8.79 -42.21
N LYS A 2 47.10 -7.87 -41.28
CA LYS A 2 46.85 -8.05 -39.84
C LYS A 2 45.53 -8.79 -39.47
N ALA A 3 44.94 -9.60 -40.35
CA ALA A 3 43.59 -10.15 -40.14
C ALA A 3 43.51 -11.65 -39.79
N LYS A 4 44.63 -12.41 -39.76
CA LYS A 4 44.59 -13.86 -39.47
C LYS A 4 45.09 -14.29 -38.08
N MET A 5 45.73 -13.41 -37.30
CA MET A 5 46.20 -13.77 -35.94
C MET A 5 45.15 -13.61 -34.82
N LEU A 6 44.09 -12.84 -35.02
CA LEU A 6 43.12 -12.54 -33.95
C LEU A 6 42.06 -13.63 -33.72
N LYS A 7 41.95 -14.64 -34.61
CA LYS A 7 40.96 -15.72 -34.49
C LYS A 7 41.45 -16.98 -33.75
N LYS A 8 42.75 -17.08 -33.44
CA LYS A 8 43.32 -18.26 -32.74
C LYS A 8 43.37 -18.13 -31.21
N TRP A 9 43.02 -16.96 -30.64
CA TRP A 9 43.14 -16.71 -29.20
C TRP A 9 41.83 -16.80 -28.40
N LYS A 10 40.69 -17.11 -29.04
CA LYS A 10 39.38 -17.28 -28.37
C LYS A 10 38.97 -18.75 -28.11
N LYS A 11 39.87 -19.72 -28.31
CA LYS A 11 39.63 -21.14 -28.00
C LYS A 11 40.74 -21.72 -27.11
N ALA A 12 40.82 -21.27 -25.86
CA ALA A 12 41.54 -22.01 -24.82
C ALA A 12 41.09 -21.57 -23.43
N LYS A 13 40.84 -22.57 -22.56
CA LYS A 13 40.63 -22.50 -21.10
C LYS A 13 39.21 -22.17 -20.60
N LYS A 14 38.38 -23.22 -20.47
CA LYS A 14 37.54 -23.41 -19.29
C LYS A 14 38.16 -24.55 -18.46
N PRO A 15 38.52 -24.36 -17.19
CA PRO A 15 38.78 -25.50 -16.30
C PRO A 15 37.46 -26.08 -15.80
N LYS A 16 37.38 -27.42 -15.78
CA LYS A 16 36.37 -28.19 -15.07
C LYS A 16 36.75 -28.25 -13.59
N VAL A 17 35.85 -27.87 -12.69
CA VAL A 17 35.92 -28.23 -11.27
C VAL A 17 34.64 -29.00 -10.95
N GLY A 18 34.82 -30.21 -10.44
CA GLY A 18 33.74 -31.06 -9.98
C GLY A 18 33.72 -31.17 -8.46
N LYS A 19 32.47 -31.34 -7.99
CA LYS A 19 31.97 -32.01 -6.79
C LYS A 19 31.91 -31.30 -5.43
N ASN A 20 30.68 -31.41 -4.92
CA ASN A 20 30.19 -31.53 -3.56
C ASN A 20 30.11 -30.28 -2.67
N LYS A 21 28.86 -29.88 -2.39
CA LYS A 21 28.36 -29.75 -1.01
C LYS A 21 26.83 -29.68 -0.97
N GLN A 22 26.26 -30.70 -0.34
CA GLN A 22 25.10 -30.72 0.55
C GLN A 22 23.83 -30.01 0.08
N GLU A 23 22.90 -30.82 -0.43
CA GLU A 23 21.47 -30.59 -0.38
C GLU A 23 21.01 -30.51 1.07
N THR A 24 20.47 -29.36 1.46
CA THR A 24 19.59 -29.24 2.63
C THR A 24 18.15 -29.42 2.14
N PRO A 25 17.35 -30.31 2.74
CA PRO A 25 15.95 -30.46 2.37
C PRO A 25 15.20 -29.21 2.82
N VAL A 26 14.62 -28.49 1.85
CA VAL A 26 13.57 -27.51 2.15
C VAL A 26 12.33 -28.34 2.43
N ILE A 27 11.87 -28.28 3.67
CA ILE A 27 10.62 -28.86 4.11
C ILE A 27 9.51 -28.11 3.37
N ASP A 28 8.92 -28.77 2.38
CA ASP A 28 7.61 -28.40 1.85
C ASP A 28 6.62 -28.60 2.99
N HIS A 29 6.19 -27.49 3.61
CA HIS A 29 4.92 -27.46 4.31
C HIS A 29 3.84 -27.35 3.24
N GLU A 30 3.41 -28.50 2.75
CA GLU A 30 2.02 -28.70 2.35
C GLU A 30 1.17 -28.34 3.58
N GLU A 31 0.49 -27.20 3.52
CA GLU A 31 -0.63 -26.93 4.40
C GLU A 31 -1.89 -27.01 3.54
N ASP A 32 -2.75 -27.90 4.00
CA ASP A 32 -3.93 -28.41 3.36
C ASP A 32 -4.91 -27.29 2.96
N ASP A 33 -5.47 -27.45 1.77
CA ASP A 33 -6.68 -26.76 1.33
C ASP A 33 -7.83 -27.19 2.26
N GLU A 34 -8.06 -26.45 3.34
CA GLU A 34 -9.32 -26.56 4.09
C GLU A 34 -10.45 -25.91 3.27
N GLU A 35 -11.31 -26.79 2.77
CA GLU A 35 -12.56 -26.49 2.09
C GLU A 35 -13.46 -25.62 2.97
N ASP A 36 -13.97 -24.53 2.38
CA ASP A 36 -15.04 -23.70 2.95
C ASP A 36 -16.30 -24.57 3.17
N VAL A 37 -16.54 -25.01 4.40
CA VAL A 37 -17.83 -25.60 4.80
C VAL A 37 -18.84 -24.47 4.96
N GLU A 38 -19.69 -24.29 3.95
CA GLU A 38 -20.90 -23.47 4.06
C GLU A 38 -21.87 -24.13 5.07
N GLU A 39 -21.96 -23.55 6.27
CA GLU A 39 -22.99 -23.94 7.25
C GLU A 39 -24.35 -23.40 6.79
N ALA A 40 -25.09 -24.26 6.09
CA ALA A 40 -26.49 -24.05 5.74
C ALA A 40 -27.35 -24.25 7.00
N GLY A 41 -27.73 -23.14 7.65
CA GLY A 41 -28.77 -23.12 8.67
C GLY A 41 -30.15 -23.28 8.04
N ASP A 42 -30.56 -24.53 7.79
CA ASP A 42 -31.93 -24.91 7.48
C ASP A 42 -32.72 -25.08 8.79
N ALA A 43 -33.57 -24.12 9.12
CA ALA A 43 -34.49 -24.20 10.24
C ALA A 43 -35.88 -24.62 9.74
N THR A 44 -36.05 -25.92 9.48
CA THR A 44 -37.36 -26.55 9.32
C THR A 44 -38.03 -26.70 10.69
N ASN A 45 -38.93 -25.80 11.05
CA ASN A 45 -39.86 -26.01 12.15
C ASN A 45 -41.23 -26.43 11.59
N GLY A 46 -41.50 -27.74 11.64
CA GLY A 46 -42.86 -28.29 11.48
C GLY A 46 -43.70 -28.07 12.74
N PRO A 47 -45.03 -27.93 12.64
CA PRO A 47 -45.89 -27.68 13.78
C PRO A 47 -46.27 -29.00 14.47
N VAL A 48 -46.10 -29.05 15.80
CA VAL A 48 -46.69 -30.10 16.64
C VAL A 48 -47.93 -29.50 17.32
N ALA A 49 -49.10 -30.05 16.98
CA ALA A 49 -50.36 -29.78 17.63
C ALA A 49 -50.50 -30.59 18.93
N GLY A 50 -51.12 -30.01 19.95
CA GLY A 50 -51.46 -30.69 21.20
C GLY A 50 -52.11 -29.73 22.20
N GLU A 51 -53.42 -29.89 22.38
CA GLU A 51 -54.36 -29.04 23.12
C GLU A 51 -54.12 -28.96 24.63
N THR A 52 -54.55 -27.85 25.25
CA THR A 52 -55.49 -27.85 26.38
C THR A 52 -55.98 -26.43 26.71
N ALA A 53 -57.26 -26.34 27.03
CA ALA A 53 -58.05 -25.12 27.19
C ALA A 53 -58.02 -24.54 28.61
N ASN A 54 -58.20 -23.21 28.75
CA ASN A 54 -59.25 -22.67 29.63
C ASN A 54 -59.56 -21.19 29.33
N ALA A 55 -60.82 -20.81 29.55
CA ALA A 55 -61.48 -19.59 29.11
C ALA A 55 -61.45 -18.45 30.16
N THR A 56 -61.51 -17.17 29.72
CA THR A 56 -62.60 -16.18 29.96
C THR A 56 -62.15 -14.70 29.90
N ASN A 57 -62.84 -13.97 29.00
CA ASN A 57 -63.36 -12.58 29.08
C ASN A 57 -62.45 -11.33 29.15
N GLY A 58 -62.68 -10.40 28.20
CA GLY A 58 -62.76 -8.96 28.51
C GLY A 58 -62.11 -7.96 27.55
N ALA A 59 -62.90 -7.50 26.56
CA ALA A 59 -63.02 -6.13 26.04
C ALA A 59 -61.84 -5.38 25.36
N ASP A 60 -62.14 -5.01 24.11
CA ASP A 60 -61.82 -3.76 23.40
C ASP A 60 -60.41 -3.56 22.79
N ALA A 61 -60.31 -4.04 21.55
CA ALA A 61 -59.30 -3.70 20.58
C ALA A 61 -59.68 -2.44 19.78
N GLU A 62 -58.91 -1.36 19.94
CA GLU A 62 -58.67 -0.39 18.87
C GLU A 62 -57.29 -0.65 18.27
N THR A 63 -57.21 -1.69 17.43
CA THR A 63 -56.02 -1.92 16.62
C THR A 63 -56.05 -0.93 15.46
N LYS A 64 -55.29 0.17 15.58
CA LYS A 64 -54.93 1.02 14.43
C LYS A 64 -54.35 0.10 13.36
N LYS A 65 -55.07 -0.07 12.25
CA LYS A 65 -54.58 -0.73 11.04
C LYS A 65 -53.42 0.09 10.50
N GLU A 66 -52.20 -0.25 10.91
CA GLU A 66 -51.00 0.26 10.26
C GLU A 66 -51.03 -0.24 8.81
N GLY A 67 -51.11 0.70 7.87
CA GLY A 67 -50.98 0.41 6.44
C GLY A 67 -49.64 -0.30 6.15
N PRO A 68 -49.47 -0.90 4.95
CA PRO A 68 -48.28 -1.67 4.64
C PRO A 68 -47.02 -0.86 4.91
N ILE A 69 -46.16 -1.37 5.81
CA ILE A 69 -44.87 -0.76 6.16
C ILE A 69 -44.11 -0.57 4.85
N LYS A 70 -44.01 0.68 4.38
CA LYS A 70 -43.22 1.03 3.20
C LYS A 70 -41.83 0.45 3.42
N LYS A 71 -41.33 -0.37 2.49
CA LYS A 71 -39.94 -0.87 2.54
C LYS A 71 -39.02 0.34 2.64
N LYS A 72 -38.51 0.63 3.84
CA LYS A 72 -37.76 1.85 4.16
C LYS A 72 -36.41 1.93 3.43
N TRP A 73 -35.97 0.82 2.85
CA TRP A 73 -34.77 0.72 2.03
C TRP A 73 -35.04 1.20 0.60
N THR A 74 -34.76 2.49 0.35
CA THR A 74 -34.97 3.16 -0.95
C THR A 74 -33.75 3.07 -1.85
N ASN A 75 -32.54 3.20 -1.30
CA ASN A 75 -31.29 3.17 -2.07
C ASN A 75 -30.68 1.76 -2.09
N ARG A 76 -30.91 0.99 -3.17
CA ARG A 76 -30.42 -0.41 -3.30
C ARG A 76 -29.03 -0.50 -3.93
N GLU A 77 -28.12 0.36 -3.51
CA GLU A 77 -26.73 0.32 -3.97
C GLU A 77 -25.97 -0.89 -3.41
N ARG A 78 -25.15 -1.49 -4.26
CA ARG A 78 -24.26 -2.60 -3.93
C ARG A 78 -22.91 -2.36 -4.59
N VAL A 79 -21.84 -2.66 -3.86
CA VAL A 79 -20.47 -2.41 -4.32
C VAL A 79 -19.78 -3.76 -4.55
N LEU A 80 -19.31 -4.00 -5.76
CA LEU A 80 -18.45 -5.13 -6.07
C LEU A 80 -17.03 -4.84 -5.58
N VAL A 81 -16.44 -5.70 -4.74
CA VAL A 81 -15.10 -5.51 -4.18
C VAL A 81 -14.25 -6.75 -4.42
N PHE A 82 -13.19 -6.61 -5.22
CA PHE A 82 -12.28 -7.72 -5.54
C PHE A 82 -10.92 -7.21 -6.04
N CYS A 83 -9.97 -8.13 -6.21
CA CYS A 83 -8.60 -7.82 -6.60
C CYS A 83 -8.13 -8.62 -7.81
N SER A 84 -7.02 -8.19 -8.41
CA SER A 84 -6.35 -8.92 -9.47
C SER A 84 -5.57 -10.14 -8.93
N ARG A 85 -5.34 -11.11 -9.81
CA ARG A 85 -4.50 -12.27 -9.52
C ARG A 85 -3.06 -11.81 -9.23
N GLY A 86 -2.50 -12.28 -8.11
CA GLY A 86 -1.16 -11.89 -7.67
C GLY A 86 -1.13 -10.66 -6.76
N ALA A 87 -2.28 -10.24 -6.21
CA ALA A 87 -2.33 -9.27 -5.12
C ALA A 87 -1.43 -9.69 -3.94
N ALA A 88 -0.69 -8.74 -3.38
CA ALA A 88 0.15 -8.97 -2.21
C ALA A 88 -0.71 -9.30 -0.98
N PHE A 89 -0.09 -9.87 0.05
CA PHE A 89 -0.78 -10.17 1.32
C PHE A 89 -1.52 -8.95 1.87
N ARG A 90 -0.81 -7.83 2.01
CA ARG A 90 -1.38 -6.56 2.51
C ARG A 90 -2.58 -6.08 1.70
N ASP A 91 -2.54 -6.18 0.38
CA ASP A 91 -3.62 -5.71 -0.50
C ASP A 91 -4.88 -6.57 -0.36
N ARG A 92 -4.70 -7.89 -0.13
CA ARG A 92 -5.82 -8.80 0.16
C ARG A 92 -6.49 -8.46 1.49
N HIS A 93 -5.70 -8.16 2.51
CA HIS A 93 -6.22 -7.70 3.80
C HIS A 93 -6.97 -6.38 3.65
N LEU A 94 -6.41 -5.38 2.95
CA LEU A 94 -7.10 -4.12 2.67
C LEU A 94 -8.45 -4.34 1.98
N MET A 95 -8.51 -5.22 0.97
CA MET A 95 -9.74 -5.58 0.28
C MET A 95 -10.76 -6.22 1.25
N ASN A 96 -10.32 -7.11 2.13
CA ASN A 96 -11.17 -7.76 3.11
C ASN A 96 -11.65 -6.78 4.19
N ASP A 97 -10.82 -5.83 4.60
CA ASP A 97 -11.19 -4.75 5.53
C ASP A 97 -12.37 -3.95 4.96
N PHE A 98 -12.31 -3.57 3.67
CA PHE A 98 -13.43 -2.90 3.00
C PHE A 98 -14.70 -3.76 2.91
N LYS A 99 -14.56 -5.08 2.67
CA LYS A 99 -15.70 -6.00 2.69
C LYS A 99 -16.33 -6.15 4.07
N ALA A 100 -15.52 -6.04 5.13
CA ALA A 100 -16.00 -6.12 6.51
C ALA A 100 -16.70 -4.81 6.92
N LEU A 101 -16.16 -3.65 6.54
CA LEU A 101 -16.74 -2.34 6.85
C LEU A 101 -18.05 -2.08 6.13
N MET A 102 -18.13 -2.42 4.83
CA MET A 102 -19.28 -2.09 3.99
C MET A 102 -20.25 -3.27 3.88
N PRO A 103 -21.44 -3.22 4.51
CA PRO A 103 -22.36 -4.36 4.52
C PRO A 103 -23.02 -4.61 3.15
N HIS A 104 -23.02 -3.60 2.27
CA HIS A 104 -23.47 -3.66 0.87
C HIS A 104 -22.36 -4.08 -0.10
N ALA A 105 -21.16 -4.40 0.40
CA ALA A 105 -20.08 -4.95 -0.41
C ALA A 105 -20.33 -6.44 -0.73
N LYS A 106 -20.04 -6.81 -1.98
CA LYS A 106 -20.04 -8.19 -2.47
C LYS A 106 -18.66 -8.56 -2.98
N GLY A 107 -18.18 -9.73 -2.56
CA GLY A 107 -16.93 -10.28 -3.06
C GLY A 107 -17.08 -10.96 -4.42
N GLU A 108 -16.01 -10.95 -5.20
CA GLU A 108 -15.82 -11.78 -6.38
C GLU A 108 -14.49 -12.52 -6.30
N SER A 109 -14.39 -13.61 -7.06
CA SER A 109 -13.15 -14.26 -7.41
C SER A 109 -12.14 -13.28 -8.03
N LYS A 110 -10.85 -13.60 -7.91
CA LYS A 110 -9.78 -12.70 -8.37
C LYS A 110 -9.76 -12.66 -9.90
N LEU A 111 -9.68 -11.46 -10.46
CA LEU A 111 -9.59 -11.30 -11.91
C LEU A 111 -8.24 -11.78 -12.43
N ASP A 112 -8.22 -12.54 -13.52
CA ASP A 112 -6.97 -12.88 -14.17
C ASP A 112 -6.33 -11.66 -14.85
N ASN A 113 -5.00 -11.63 -14.91
CA ASN A 113 -4.25 -10.48 -15.41
C ASN A 113 -4.36 -10.31 -16.93
N ASN A 114 -4.78 -11.34 -17.67
CA ASN A 114 -4.97 -11.29 -19.11
C ASN A 114 -6.37 -10.78 -19.52
N THR A 115 -7.28 -10.67 -18.57
CA THR A 115 -8.66 -10.26 -18.82
C THR A 115 -8.76 -8.75 -19.06
N LYS A 116 -9.62 -8.36 -20.01
CA LYS A 116 -9.88 -6.94 -20.31
C LYS A 116 -10.74 -6.32 -19.21
N LEU A 117 -10.44 -5.07 -18.83
CA LEU A 117 -11.14 -4.37 -17.74
C LEU A 117 -12.66 -4.20 -17.97
N PRO A 118 -13.19 -3.98 -19.19
CA PRO A 118 -14.64 -3.86 -19.39
C PRO A 118 -15.44 -5.10 -19.00
N MET A 119 -14.82 -6.30 -18.95
CA MET A 119 -15.48 -7.52 -18.47
C MET A 119 -15.95 -7.41 -17.00
N ILE A 120 -15.36 -6.50 -16.24
CA ILE A 120 -15.79 -6.20 -14.86
C ILE A 120 -17.24 -5.69 -14.84
N ASN A 121 -17.69 -5.00 -15.89
CA ASN A 121 -19.08 -4.53 -16.00
C ASN A 121 -20.06 -5.70 -16.07
N GLU A 122 -19.75 -6.72 -16.85
CA GLU A 122 -20.57 -7.94 -16.97
C GLU A 122 -20.64 -8.70 -15.64
N ILE A 123 -19.50 -8.82 -14.95
CA ILE A 123 -19.42 -9.45 -13.62
C ILE A 123 -20.27 -8.67 -12.61
N ALA A 124 -20.20 -7.35 -12.63
CA ALA A 124 -20.99 -6.50 -11.75
C ALA A 124 -22.49 -6.62 -12.05
N GLU A 125 -22.89 -6.71 -13.32
CA GLU A 125 -24.27 -6.93 -13.73
C GLU A 125 -24.80 -8.29 -13.25
N MET A 126 -24.05 -9.38 -13.46
CA MET A 126 -24.40 -10.71 -12.95
C MET A 126 -24.61 -10.73 -11.42
N LYS A 127 -23.78 -9.98 -10.68
CA LYS A 127 -23.90 -9.86 -9.21
C LYS A 127 -24.88 -8.80 -8.74
N ASN A 128 -25.54 -8.09 -9.66
CA ASN A 128 -26.42 -6.95 -9.39
C ASN A 128 -25.73 -5.89 -8.53
N CYS A 129 -24.50 -5.51 -8.90
CA CYS A 129 -23.73 -4.45 -8.26
C CYS A 129 -23.78 -3.18 -9.09
N THR A 130 -24.10 -2.06 -8.44
CA THR A 130 -24.19 -0.74 -9.07
C THR A 130 -22.85 -0.03 -9.13
N LYS A 131 -21.97 -0.34 -8.17
CA LYS A 131 -20.64 0.27 -8.03
C LYS A 131 -19.58 -0.82 -7.98
N CYS A 132 -18.33 -0.47 -8.27
CA CYS A 132 -17.21 -1.38 -8.21
C CYS A 132 -15.96 -0.71 -7.63
N LEU A 133 -15.29 -1.44 -6.74
CA LEU A 133 -13.93 -1.21 -6.26
C LEU A 133 -13.05 -2.38 -6.70
N TYR A 134 -12.17 -2.12 -7.66
CA TYR A 134 -11.25 -3.12 -8.19
C TYR A 134 -9.80 -2.78 -7.83
N PHE A 135 -9.14 -3.67 -7.11
CA PHE A 135 -7.74 -3.53 -6.70
C PHE A 135 -6.82 -4.24 -7.71
N GLU A 136 -6.15 -3.45 -8.53
CA GLU A 136 -5.21 -3.92 -9.56
C GLU A 136 -3.78 -3.90 -8.99
N ASN A 137 -3.23 -5.07 -8.69
CA ASN A 137 -1.82 -5.19 -8.33
C ASN A 137 -0.96 -5.41 -9.58
N ARG A 138 0.06 -4.57 -9.76
CA ARG A 138 1.07 -4.72 -10.81
C ARG A 138 2.43 -5.06 -10.20
N LYS A 139 3.10 -6.05 -10.83
CA LYS A 139 4.45 -6.52 -10.46
C LYS A 139 4.58 -6.95 -8.99
N ARG A 140 3.47 -7.27 -8.31
CA ARG A 140 3.42 -7.60 -6.87
C ARG A 140 3.99 -6.51 -5.97
N LYS A 141 3.97 -5.25 -6.43
CA LYS A 141 4.61 -4.11 -5.75
C LYS A 141 3.73 -2.87 -5.73
N ASP A 142 3.10 -2.57 -6.86
CA ASP A 142 2.32 -1.35 -7.03
C ASP A 142 0.83 -1.70 -6.96
N LEU A 143 0.11 -1.02 -6.08
CA LEU A 143 -1.34 -1.17 -5.93
C LEU A 143 -2.05 -0.01 -6.62
N TYR A 144 -2.93 -0.33 -7.55
CA TYR A 144 -3.86 0.61 -8.15
C TYR A 144 -5.26 0.26 -7.67
N MET A 145 -6.09 1.28 -7.49
CA MET A 145 -7.49 1.11 -7.15
C MET A 145 -8.33 1.78 -8.21
N TRP A 146 -9.33 1.06 -8.69
CA TRP A 146 -10.36 1.58 -9.56
C TRP A 146 -11.65 1.73 -8.77
N ALA A 147 -12.25 2.91 -8.79
CA ALA A 147 -13.61 3.13 -8.33
C ALA A 147 -14.47 3.46 -9.55
N ALA A 148 -15.56 2.73 -9.75
CA ALA A 148 -16.40 2.89 -10.93
C ALA A 148 -17.89 2.81 -10.56
N ASN A 149 -18.70 3.60 -11.27
CA ASN A 149 -20.13 3.44 -11.31
C ASN A 149 -20.51 2.62 -12.55
N ILE A 150 -21.09 1.44 -12.33
CA ILE A 150 -21.37 0.47 -13.38
C ILE A 150 -22.56 0.96 -14.23
N GLY A 151 -22.50 0.72 -15.54
CA GLY A 151 -23.51 1.12 -16.51
C GLY A 151 -23.22 2.47 -17.17
N LYS A 152 -23.34 3.58 -16.44
CA LYS A 152 -23.16 4.93 -17.01
C LYS A 152 -21.74 5.51 -16.89
N GLY A 153 -20.87 4.88 -16.10
CA GLY A 153 -19.65 5.53 -15.61
C GLY A 153 -19.97 6.61 -14.56
N PRO A 154 -18.97 7.39 -14.10
CA PRO A 154 -17.57 7.39 -14.51
C PRO A 154 -16.73 6.29 -13.82
N SER A 155 -15.47 6.15 -14.24
CA SER A 155 -14.46 5.39 -13.50
C SER A 155 -13.22 6.21 -13.22
N VAL A 156 -12.64 6.03 -12.04
CA VAL A 156 -11.45 6.75 -11.61
C VAL A 156 -10.37 5.76 -11.22
N LYS A 157 -9.17 5.95 -11.77
CA LYS A 157 -7.99 5.17 -11.44
C LYS A 157 -7.12 5.94 -10.44
N PHE A 158 -6.79 5.29 -9.34
CA PHE A 158 -5.91 5.80 -8.29
C PHE A 158 -4.65 4.94 -8.18
N LEU A 159 -3.52 5.57 -7.88
CA LEU A 159 -2.36 4.89 -7.28
C LEU A 159 -2.53 4.92 -5.76
N VAL A 160 -2.39 3.77 -5.12
CA VAL A 160 -2.53 3.65 -3.67
C VAL A 160 -1.15 3.60 -3.02
N HIS A 161 -0.90 4.53 -2.11
CA HIS A 161 0.31 4.62 -1.29
C HIS A 161 -0.02 4.39 0.18
N ASN A 162 1.02 4.06 0.97
CA ASN A 162 0.96 3.97 2.44
C ASN A 162 -0.27 3.21 2.96
N VAL A 163 -0.47 1.99 2.42
CA VAL A 163 -1.53 1.10 2.88
C VAL A 163 -1.18 0.57 4.26
N HIS A 164 -2.12 0.73 5.17
CA HIS A 164 -2.12 0.26 6.54
C HIS A 164 -3.47 -0.44 6.78
N THR A 165 -3.44 -1.74 7.07
CA THR A 165 -4.64 -2.57 7.27
C THR A 165 -5.14 -2.46 8.71
N MET A 166 -6.36 -2.92 8.98
CA MET A 166 -6.91 -2.93 10.35
C MET A 166 -6.06 -3.74 11.34
N ASP A 167 -5.38 -4.78 10.85
CA ASP A 167 -4.55 -5.68 11.68
C ASP A 167 -3.20 -5.07 12.11
N GLU A 168 -2.95 -3.79 11.83
CA GLU A 168 -1.72 -3.14 12.28
C GLU A 168 -1.80 -2.70 13.75
N LEU A 169 -0.79 -3.11 14.53
CA LEU A 169 -0.70 -2.90 15.98
C LEU A 169 -0.89 -1.44 16.47
N ARG A 170 -0.62 -0.44 15.61
CA ARG A 170 -0.74 0.98 15.99
C ARG A 170 -2.17 1.50 15.94
N LEU A 171 -3.09 0.77 15.32
CA LEU A 171 -4.48 1.14 15.15
C LEU A 171 -5.32 0.41 16.20
N SER A 172 -5.51 1.05 17.35
CA SER A 172 -6.15 0.43 18.52
C SER A 172 -7.68 0.61 18.58
N GLY A 173 -8.26 1.34 17.63
CA GLY A 173 -9.72 1.54 17.58
C GLY A 173 -10.44 0.27 17.12
N ASN A 174 -11.73 0.19 17.44
CA ASN A 174 -12.63 -0.86 16.96
C ASN A 174 -13.94 -0.25 16.46
N CYS A 175 -14.68 -0.92 15.58
CA CYS A 175 -16.04 -0.52 15.25
C CYS A 175 -16.96 -1.69 14.94
N LEU A 176 -18.26 -1.51 15.14
CA LEU A 176 -19.29 -2.46 14.76
C LEU A 176 -19.23 -2.76 13.26
N LYS A 177 -19.08 -4.05 12.93
CA LYS A 177 -19.11 -4.55 11.55
C LYS A 177 -20.43 -4.21 10.89
N GLY A 178 -20.39 -3.56 9.73
CA GLY A 178 -21.58 -3.15 9.00
C GLY A 178 -22.35 -1.98 9.64
N SER A 179 -21.77 -1.26 10.61
CA SER A 179 -22.31 0.03 11.02
C SER A 179 -22.23 1.05 9.89
N ARG A 180 -23.07 2.09 9.96
CA ARG A 180 -23.15 3.10 8.91
C ARG A 180 -22.09 4.17 9.19
N PRO A 181 -21.10 4.38 8.31
CA PRO A 181 -20.08 5.40 8.54
C PRO A 181 -20.65 6.80 8.34
N VAL A 182 -20.13 7.76 9.11
CA VAL A 182 -20.17 9.17 8.70
C VAL A 182 -19.07 9.40 7.67
N LEU A 183 -19.39 10.05 6.56
CA LEU A 183 -18.39 10.44 5.57
C LEU A 183 -18.00 11.91 5.80
N SER A 184 -16.75 12.15 6.13
CA SER A 184 -16.17 13.48 6.30
C SER A 184 -15.29 13.80 5.10
N PHE A 185 -15.59 14.89 4.41
CA PHE A 185 -14.81 15.38 3.28
C PHE A 185 -14.27 16.77 3.59
N ASP A 186 -13.00 16.99 3.25
CA ASP A 186 -12.39 18.31 3.28
C ASP A 186 -13.08 19.27 2.29
N GLN A 187 -13.13 20.56 2.62
CA GLN A 187 -13.71 21.60 1.79
C GLN A 187 -12.97 21.75 0.45
N ALA A 188 -11.68 21.38 0.42
CA ALA A 188 -10.88 21.40 -0.80
C ALA A 188 -11.47 20.52 -1.93
N PHE A 189 -12.28 19.50 -1.62
CA PHE A 189 -12.95 18.69 -2.65
C PHE A 189 -13.98 19.47 -3.48
N ASP A 190 -14.48 20.60 -2.97
CA ASP A 190 -15.45 21.44 -3.68
C ASP A 190 -14.77 22.46 -4.60
N SER A 191 -13.43 22.55 -4.60
CA SER A 191 -12.68 23.53 -5.38
C SER A 191 -12.60 23.20 -6.88
N GLU A 192 -12.28 21.95 -7.23
CA GLU A 192 -12.06 21.53 -8.62
C GLU A 192 -13.14 20.54 -9.10
N PRO A 193 -13.61 20.62 -10.36
CA PRO A 193 -14.70 19.76 -10.86
C PRO A 193 -14.40 18.25 -10.77
N HIS A 194 -13.15 17.85 -11.02
CA HIS A 194 -12.77 16.44 -10.96
C HIS A 194 -12.77 15.91 -9.52
N LEU A 195 -12.46 16.76 -8.53
CA LEU A 195 -12.55 16.41 -7.11
C LEU A 195 -14.01 16.32 -6.64
N GLN A 196 -14.88 17.21 -7.12
CA GLN A 196 -16.32 17.13 -6.87
C GLN A 196 -16.91 15.81 -7.40
N LEU A 197 -16.49 15.39 -8.60
CA LEU A 197 -16.90 14.11 -9.17
C LEU A 197 -16.42 12.92 -8.32
N ILE A 198 -15.15 12.95 -7.89
CA ILE A 198 -14.57 11.93 -7.01
C ILE A 198 -15.31 11.90 -5.66
N LYS A 199 -15.63 13.06 -5.07
CA LYS A 199 -16.41 13.18 -3.83
C LYS A 199 -17.77 12.49 -3.99
N GLN A 200 -18.50 12.77 -5.06
CA GLN A 200 -19.79 12.10 -5.32
C GLN A 200 -19.64 10.59 -5.53
N LEU A 201 -18.61 10.14 -6.24
CA LEU A 201 -18.33 8.73 -6.44
C LEU A 201 -18.02 8.02 -5.10
N PHE A 202 -17.22 8.64 -4.25
CA PHE A 202 -16.88 8.12 -2.92
C PHE A 202 -18.08 8.12 -1.97
N MET A 203 -18.92 9.16 -2.01
CA MET A 203 -20.16 9.20 -1.24
C MET A 203 -21.06 8.00 -1.55
N GLN A 204 -21.23 7.66 -2.83
CA GLN A 204 -22.06 6.53 -3.26
C GLN A 204 -21.39 5.16 -3.04
N THR A 205 -20.05 5.11 -3.06
CA THR A 205 -19.31 3.84 -2.91
C THR A 205 -19.16 3.46 -1.44
N PHE A 206 -18.64 4.38 -0.62
CA PHE A 206 -18.35 4.12 0.79
C PHE A 206 -19.55 4.40 1.72
N GLY A 207 -20.59 5.08 1.22
CA GLY A 207 -21.82 5.32 1.96
C GLY A 207 -22.69 4.06 2.05
N THR A 208 -22.94 3.58 3.27
CA THR A 208 -23.85 2.46 3.50
C THR A 208 -25.32 2.91 3.35
N PRO A 209 -26.13 2.28 2.48
CA PRO A 209 -27.53 2.66 2.31
C PRO A 209 -28.34 2.57 3.59
N ASN A 210 -29.28 3.51 3.78
CA ASN A 210 -30.13 3.51 4.95
C ASN A 210 -31.08 2.29 4.95
N TYR A 211 -31.19 1.63 6.10
CA TYR A 211 -31.96 0.38 6.27
C TYR A 211 -31.50 -0.79 5.38
N HIS A 212 -30.20 -0.85 5.05
CA HIS A 212 -29.66 -2.05 4.42
C HIS A 212 -29.86 -3.27 5.36
N PRO A 213 -30.27 -4.45 4.87
CA PRO A 213 -30.62 -5.58 5.74
C PRO A 213 -29.50 -6.02 6.70
N ARG A 214 -28.24 -5.81 6.29
CA ARG A 214 -27.03 -6.13 7.07
C ARG A 214 -26.44 -4.92 7.81
N SER A 215 -27.03 -3.72 7.68
CA SER A 215 -26.50 -2.54 8.36
C SER A 215 -26.97 -2.48 9.81
N GLN A 216 -26.05 -2.16 10.71
CA GLN A 216 -26.39 -1.89 12.10
C GLN A 216 -27.04 -0.50 12.24
N PRO A 217 -27.92 -0.30 13.23
CA PRO A 217 -28.63 0.97 13.42
C PRO A 217 -27.72 2.10 13.94
N PHE A 218 -26.68 1.75 14.70
CA PHE A 218 -25.77 2.71 15.32
C PHE A 218 -24.68 3.19 14.36
N VAL A 219 -24.24 4.42 14.59
CA VAL A 219 -23.13 5.07 13.90
C VAL A 219 -21.94 5.07 14.84
N ASP A 220 -20.91 4.32 14.49
CA ASP A 220 -19.78 4.03 15.39
C ASP A 220 -18.44 4.53 14.83
N HIS A 221 -18.39 4.85 13.54
CA HIS A 221 -17.14 5.23 12.89
C HIS A 221 -17.33 6.28 11.78
N VAL A 222 -16.20 6.89 11.41
CA VAL A 222 -16.10 7.99 10.45
C VAL A 222 -15.04 7.64 9.40
N PHE A 223 -15.43 7.69 8.14
CA PHE A 223 -14.47 7.73 7.03
C PHE A 223 -14.11 9.17 6.74
N SER A 224 -12.84 9.50 6.89
CA SER A 224 -12.30 10.82 6.63
C SER A 224 -11.50 10.83 5.33
N PHE A 225 -11.85 11.76 4.45
CA PHE A 225 -11.18 12.05 3.19
C PHE A 225 -10.58 13.46 3.27
N SER A 226 -9.26 13.56 3.39
CA SER A 226 -8.56 14.84 3.45
C SER A 226 -7.68 15.05 2.23
N LEU A 227 -7.70 16.24 1.63
CA LEU A 227 -6.85 16.55 0.50
C LEU A 227 -5.56 17.21 1.01
N THR A 228 -4.40 16.68 0.62
CA THR A 228 -3.11 17.33 0.91
C THR A 228 -2.81 18.37 -0.16
N GLY A 229 -2.00 19.38 0.17
CA GLY A 229 -1.50 20.36 -0.81
C GLY A 229 -0.82 19.75 -2.04
N ASP A 230 -0.33 18.52 -1.94
CA ASP A 230 0.26 17.76 -3.05
C ASP A 230 -0.78 17.09 -3.99
N GLY A 231 -2.08 17.35 -3.80
CA GLY A 231 -3.15 16.76 -4.61
C GLY A 231 -3.44 15.28 -4.31
N ARG A 232 -3.00 14.78 -3.16
CA ARG A 232 -3.24 13.41 -2.69
C ARG A 232 -4.37 13.34 -1.68
N ILE A 233 -5.22 12.34 -1.81
CA ILE A 233 -6.37 12.12 -0.94
C ILE A 233 -5.98 11.12 0.14
N TRP A 234 -6.06 11.51 1.40
CA TRP A 234 -5.85 10.62 2.54
C TRP A 234 -7.18 10.04 2.97
N PHE A 235 -7.24 8.72 3.02
CA PHE A 235 -8.34 7.98 3.60
C PHE A 235 -7.94 7.47 4.99
N ARG A 236 -8.77 7.75 5.99
CA ARG A 236 -8.63 7.23 7.35
C ARG A 236 -9.99 6.83 7.90
N ASN A 237 -9.97 5.80 8.76
CA ASN A 237 -11.14 5.33 9.47
C ASN A 237 -10.96 5.55 10.98
N PHE A 238 -11.90 6.25 11.60
CA PHE A 238 -11.88 6.59 13.02
C PHE A 238 -13.11 6.06 13.74
N GLN A 239 -12.92 5.47 14.91
CA GLN A 239 -13.96 5.15 15.89
C GLN A 239 -14.42 6.43 16.58
N ILE A 240 -15.72 6.53 16.83
CA ILE A 240 -16.30 7.52 17.73
C ILE A 240 -16.30 6.90 19.13
N VAL A 241 -15.39 7.36 20.01
CA VAL A 241 -15.19 6.73 21.32
C VAL A 241 -16.22 7.24 22.33
N ASP A 242 -16.37 8.56 22.41
CA ASP A 242 -17.18 9.22 23.41
C ASP A 242 -18.22 10.17 22.79
N GLU A 243 -19.27 10.50 23.55
CA GLU A 243 -20.29 11.49 23.16
C GLU A 243 -19.72 12.90 22.97
N GLN A 244 -18.55 13.18 23.56
CA GLN A 244 -17.78 14.43 23.38
C GLN A 244 -17.05 14.48 22.02
N GLY A 245 -17.11 13.43 21.21
CA GLY A 245 -16.55 13.41 19.85
C GLY A 245 -15.06 13.06 19.78
N MET A 246 -14.53 12.37 20.79
CA MET A 246 -13.16 11.84 20.74
C MET A 246 -13.06 10.75 19.67
N LEU A 247 -12.04 10.86 18.80
CA LEU A 247 -11.81 9.95 17.68
C LEU A 247 -10.56 9.11 17.87
N GLN A 248 -10.67 7.80 17.66
CA GLN A 248 -9.55 6.85 17.73
C GLN A 248 -9.37 6.15 16.38
N GLU A 249 -8.12 6.02 15.88
CA GLU A 249 -7.87 5.41 14.57
C GLU A 249 -8.03 3.88 14.60
N ILE A 250 -8.82 3.32 13.67
CA ILE A 250 -9.10 1.87 13.51
C ILE A 250 -8.34 1.29 12.30
N GLY A 251 -8.37 2.00 11.17
CA GLY A 251 -7.96 1.48 9.87
C GLY A 251 -9.13 0.93 9.02
N PRO A 252 -8.90 0.68 7.72
CA PRO A 252 -7.63 0.84 7.04
C PRO A 252 -7.27 2.31 6.78
N ARG A 253 -5.98 2.58 6.60
CA ARG A 253 -5.45 3.88 6.19
C ARG A 253 -4.73 3.74 4.86
N MET A 254 -4.98 4.68 3.96
CA MET A 254 -4.34 4.68 2.65
C MET A 254 -4.28 6.10 2.07
N VAL A 255 -3.37 6.32 1.13
CA VAL A 255 -3.27 7.57 0.39
C VAL A 255 -3.54 7.28 -1.09
N LEU A 256 -4.52 7.97 -1.66
CA LEU A 256 -4.94 7.85 -3.03
C LEU A 256 -4.40 9.02 -3.84
N GLU A 257 -3.65 8.72 -4.89
CA GLU A 257 -3.20 9.68 -5.88
C GLU A 257 -4.01 9.46 -7.17
N VAL A 258 -4.73 10.48 -7.62
CA VAL A 258 -5.55 10.41 -8.84
C VAL A 258 -4.63 10.26 -10.04
N ILE A 259 -4.90 9.28 -10.91
CA ILE A 259 -4.18 9.08 -12.17
C ILE A 259 -4.99 9.66 -13.32
N LYS A 260 -6.16 9.06 -13.56
CA LYS A 260 -7.05 9.39 -14.66
C LYS A 260 -8.51 9.18 -14.27
N VAL A 261 -9.38 10.00 -14.82
CA VAL A 261 -10.84 9.87 -14.77
C VAL A 261 -11.32 9.54 -16.17
N PHE A 262 -12.18 8.53 -16.28
CA PHE A 262 -12.79 8.07 -17.52
C PHE A 262 -14.29 8.33 -17.49
N ASP A 263 -14.84 8.60 -18.66
CA ASP A 263 -16.27 8.84 -18.86
C ASP A 263 -17.10 7.56 -18.58
N GLY A 264 -16.63 6.41 -19.06
CA GLY A 264 -17.30 5.12 -18.88
C GLY A 264 -16.79 4.31 -17.68
N ALA A 265 -17.44 3.17 -17.44
CA ALA A 265 -17.02 2.20 -16.43
C ALA A 265 -15.89 1.32 -16.99
N PHE A 266 -14.65 1.55 -16.56
CA PHE A 266 -13.45 0.85 -17.05
C PHE A 266 -13.14 1.01 -18.54
N GLU A 267 -13.81 1.96 -19.21
CA GLU A 267 -13.66 2.29 -20.62
C GLU A 267 -14.07 3.74 -20.89
N GLY A 268 -13.97 4.17 -22.15
CA GLY A 268 -14.37 5.50 -22.60
C GLY A 268 -13.23 6.51 -22.65
N ALA A 269 -13.59 7.75 -22.98
CA ALA A 269 -12.63 8.85 -23.10
C ALA A 269 -12.09 9.27 -21.73
N VAL A 270 -10.84 9.75 -21.71
CA VAL A 270 -10.22 10.32 -20.51
C VAL A 270 -10.76 11.74 -20.32
N LEU A 271 -11.51 11.96 -19.24
CA LEU A 271 -12.05 13.27 -18.87
C LEU A 271 -11.02 14.13 -18.15
N TYR A 272 -10.15 13.50 -17.36
CA TYR A 272 -9.10 14.17 -16.60
C TYR A 272 -7.89 13.26 -16.47
N GLU A 273 -6.70 13.85 -16.61
CA GLU A 273 -5.41 13.20 -16.37
C GLU A 273 -4.60 14.10 -15.45
N ASN A 274 -4.09 13.53 -14.36
CA ASN A 274 -3.31 14.28 -13.39
C ASN A 274 -1.90 14.58 -13.95
N PRO A 275 -1.54 15.86 -14.19
CA PRO A 275 -0.22 16.20 -14.72
C PRO A 275 0.91 15.94 -13.73
N SER A 276 0.62 15.95 -12.43
CA SER A 276 1.61 15.71 -11.37
C SER A 276 1.93 14.23 -11.16
N TYR A 277 1.09 13.33 -11.70
CA TYR A 277 1.24 11.90 -11.52
C TYR A 277 2.48 11.36 -12.24
N GLN A 278 3.31 10.63 -11.51
CA GLN A 278 4.40 9.86 -12.08
C GLN A 278 4.26 8.38 -11.72
N SER A 279 4.37 7.52 -12.73
CA SER A 279 4.25 6.09 -12.47
C SER A 279 5.43 5.59 -11.62
N PRO A 280 5.21 4.67 -10.66
CA PRO A 280 6.29 4.07 -9.89
C PRO A 280 7.33 3.36 -10.76
N ASN A 281 6.92 2.89 -11.95
CA ASN A 281 7.81 2.29 -12.91
C ASN A 281 8.74 3.31 -13.57
N ASP A 282 8.24 4.50 -13.89
CA ASP A 282 9.05 5.59 -14.42
C ASP A 282 10.02 6.10 -13.36
N LEU A 283 9.58 6.27 -12.11
CA LEU A 283 10.47 6.64 -10.99
C LEU A 283 11.60 5.61 -10.81
N ARG A 284 11.27 4.31 -10.80
CA ARG A 284 12.28 3.24 -10.75
C ARG A 284 13.22 3.26 -11.95
N ARG A 285 12.71 3.56 -13.15
CA ARG A 285 13.53 3.70 -14.37
C ARG A 285 14.50 4.87 -14.24
N GLN A 286 14.03 6.03 -13.78
CA GLN A 286 14.86 7.22 -13.55
C GLN A 286 15.95 6.96 -12.51
N LEU A 287 15.61 6.33 -11.37
CA LEU A 287 16.59 5.93 -10.35
C LEU A 287 17.65 4.97 -10.91
N LYS A 288 17.23 4.00 -11.74
CA LYS A 288 18.15 3.07 -12.40
C LYS A 288 19.07 3.79 -13.40
N LEU A 289 18.54 4.74 -14.17
CA LEU A 289 19.33 5.54 -15.12
C LEU A 289 20.32 6.46 -14.41
N ALA A 290 19.92 7.13 -13.33
CA ALA A 290 20.80 7.94 -12.50
C ALA A 290 21.93 7.09 -11.87
N GLY A 291 21.65 5.83 -11.54
CA GLY A 291 22.64 4.87 -11.06
C GLY A 291 23.54 4.28 -12.14
N ALA A 292 23.12 4.27 -13.41
CA ALA A 292 23.82 3.59 -14.50
C ALA A 292 25.19 4.21 -14.80
N ASN A 293 25.29 5.53 -14.72
CA ASN A 293 26.52 6.25 -15.01
C ASN A 293 27.56 6.16 -13.88
N ARG A 294 27.23 5.59 -12.72
CA ARG A 294 28.18 5.50 -11.58
C ARG A 294 29.46 4.75 -11.95
N TYR A 295 29.36 3.68 -12.74
CA TYR A 295 30.54 2.92 -13.15
C TYR A 295 31.37 3.71 -14.17
N THR A 296 30.73 4.30 -15.18
CA THR A 296 31.40 5.13 -16.20
C THR A 296 32.07 6.34 -15.56
N SER A 297 31.36 7.10 -14.73
CA SER A 297 31.92 8.24 -14.00
C SER A 297 33.06 7.84 -13.07
N LYS A 298 33.04 6.63 -12.50
CA LYS A 298 34.17 6.11 -11.72
C LYS A 298 35.39 5.81 -12.59
N GLN A 299 35.19 5.28 -13.80
CA GLN A 299 36.28 5.05 -14.75
C GLN A 299 36.83 6.38 -15.29
N GLU A 300 35.97 7.32 -15.65
CA GLU A 300 36.36 8.68 -16.07
C GLU A 300 37.11 9.40 -14.95
N ALA A 301 36.65 9.31 -13.70
CA ALA A 301 37.36 9.87 -12.55
C ALA A 301 38.74 9.22 -12.35
N LYS A 302 38.87 7.91 -12.59
CA LYS A 302 40.16 7.22 -12.51
C LYS A 302 41.10 7.64 -13.64
N GLN A 303 40.59 7.74 -14.87
CA GLN A 303 41.34 8.16 -16.04
C GLN A 303 41.79 9.62 -15.90
N SER A 304 40.90 10.54 -15.54
CA SER A 304 41.24 11.94 -15.28
C SER A 304 42.23 12.11 -14.13
N LEU A 305 42.19 11.27 -13.09
CA LEU A 305 43.24 11.25 -12.07
C LEU A 305 44.58 10.80 -12.67
N GLN A 306 44.59 9.73 -13.46
CA GLN A 306 45.81 9.26 -14.15
C GLN A 306 46.38 10.35 -15.06
N GLU A 307 45.56 10.97 -15.90
CA GLU A 307 45.95 12.08 -16.77
C GLU A 307 46.49 13.27 -15.97
N ARG A 308 45.85 13.64 -14.85
CA ARG A 308 46.36 14.70 -13.97
C ARG A 308 47.72 14.36 -13.36
N THR A 309 47.92 13.12 -12.95
CA THR A 309 49.20 12.65 -12.41
C THR A 309 50.29 12.61 -13.50
N GLU A 310 49.94 12.21 -14.72
CA GLU A 310 50.84 12.16 -15.87
C GLU A 310 51.22 13.56 -16.37
N LEU A 311 50.28 14.51 -16.39
CA LEU A 311 50.51 15.89 -16.82
C LEU A 311 51.28 16.71 -15.77
N ASN A 312 51.19 16.35 -14.49
CA ASN A 312 51.88 17.05 -13.42
C ASN A 312 52.53 16.08 -12.43
N PRO A 313 53.59 15.36 -12.86
CA PRO A 313 54.25 14.36 -12.02
C PRO A 313 54.99 15.00 -10.84
N ASP A 314 55.43 16.25 -10.96
CA ASP A 314 56.13 16.97 -9.89
C ASP A 314 55.19 17.45 -8.78
N ALA A 315 53.90 17.68 -9.06
CA ALA A 315 52.90 17.97 -8.03
C ALA A 315 52.52 16.74 -7.17
N PHE A 316 52.83 15.53 -7.64
CA PHE A 316 52.57 14.26 -6.94
C PHE A 316 53.83 13.57 -6.42
N LYS A 317 55.03 14.10 -6.69
CA LYS A 317 56.20 13.78 -5.86
C LYS A 317 55.90 14.31 -4.46
N GLY A 318 55.83 13.39 -3.50
CA GLY A 318 55.68 13.77 -2.09
C GLY A 318 56.72 14.83 -1.71
N ASP A 319 56.37 15.67 -0.75
CA ASP A 319 57.31 16.67 -0.23
C ASP A 319 58.60 15.93 0.18
N PRO A 320 59.79 16.32 -0.31
CA PRO A 320 61.05 15.70 0.10
C PRO A 320 61.28 15.78 1.63
N LEU A 321 60.56 16.64 2.34
CA LEU A 321 60.57 16.74 3.80
C LEU A 321 59.52 15.86 4.50
N ASP A 322 58.64 15.15 3.78
CA ASP A 322 57.56 14.36 4.38
C ASP A 322 58.12 13.21 5.26
N GLU A 323 59.27 12.64 4.86
CA GLU A 323 60.01 11.65 5.67
C GLU A 323 60.58 12.24 6.98
N LEU A 324 60.91 13.53 7.01
CA LEU A 324 61.42 14.23 8.20
C LEU A 324 60.31 14.51 9.24
N PHE A 325 59.05 14.53 8.81
CA PHE A 325 57.89 14.75 9.69
C PHE A 325 57.10 13.48 9.99
N ASP A 326 57.55 12.30 9.53
CA ASP A 326 56.91 11.02 9.85
C ASP A 326 57.07 10.68 11.33
N THR A 327 56.08 11.09 12.11
CA THR A 327 56.00 10.81 13.55
C THR A 327 55.83 9.32 13.89
N THR A 328 55.61 8.44 12.91
CA THR A 328 55.45 7.00 13.13
C THR A 328 56.76 6.22 13.07
N ALA A 329 57.82 6.81 12.51
CA ALA A 329 59.14 6.21 12.44
C ALA A 329 59.67 5.80 13.84
N PRO A 330 60.39 4.67 13.96
CA PRO A 330 61.02 4.27 15.20
C PRO A 330 62.15 5.25 15.55
N ILE A 331 62.00 5.93 16.69
CA ILE A 331 63.02 6.84 17.21
C ILE A 331 64.07 5.99 17.93
N ASP A 332 65.33 6.03 17.52
CA ASP A 332 66.41 5.25 18.15
C ASP A 332 66.94 5.89 19.44
N ASP A 333 66.83 7.21 19.56
CA ASP A 333 67.31 7.97 20.71
C ASP A 333 66.39 7.82 21.95
N GLN A 334 66.99 7.63 23.12
CA GLN A 334 66.27 7.42 24.39
C GLN A 334 65.50 8.67 24.82
N GLU A 335 66.01 9.87 24.54
CA GLU A 335 65.34 11.13 24.88
C GLU A 335 64.13 11.38 23.98
N GLY A 336 64.27 11.13 22.67
CA GLY A 336 63.16 11.25 21.72
C GLY A 336 61.99 10.28 22.01
N ARG A 337 62.26 9.07 22.50
CA ARG A 337 61.22 8.14 22.97
C ARG A 337 60.46 8.67 24.20
N LYS A 338 61.16 9.30 25.14
CA LYS A 338 60.54 9.92 26.33
C LYS A 338 59.66 11.11 25.93
N LEU A 339 60.14 11.94 25.00
CA LEU A 339 59.39 13.08 24.48
C LEU A 339 58.12 12.65 23.73
N LYS A 340 58.20 11.63 22.86
CA LYS A 340 57.03 11.06 22.15
C LYS A 340 55.98 10.52 23.11
N ARG A 341 56.39 9.79 24.16
CA ARG A 341 55.48 9.31 25.22
C ARG A 341 54.82 10.46 25.99
N ALA A 342 55.56 11.52 26.31
CA ALA A 342 55.01 12.71 26.99
C ALA A 342 53.98 13.45 26.12
N ILE A 343 54.26 13.60 24.81
CA ILE A 343 53.33 14.21 23.85
C ILE A 343 52.05 13.38 23.72
N GLU A 344 52.17 12.05 23.65
CA GLU A 344 51.03 11.14 23.51
C GLU A 344 50.14 11.12 24.78
N GLN A 345 50.75 11.12 25.97
CA GLN A 345 50.03 11.28 27.24
C GLN A 345 49.32 12.64 27.36
N THR A 346 49.87 13.69 26.76
CA THR A 346 49.25 15.03 26.76
C THR A 346 48.09 15.09 25.76
N ARG A 347 48.20 14.40 24.61
CA ARG A 347 47.12 14.27 23.61
C ARG A 347 45.95 13.46 24.14
N THR A 348 46.17 12.34 24.85
CA THR A 348 45.10 11.54 25.45
C THR A 348 44.35 12.32 26.53
N LYS A 349 45.06 12.99 27.45
CA LYS A 349 44.46 13.89 28.46
C LYS A 349 43.61 15.01 27.84
N ARG A 350 44.05 15.59 26.70
CA ARG A 350 43.27 16.60 25.96
C ARG A 350 42.03 16.01 25.28
N LYS A 351 42.11 14.79 24.74
CA LYS A 351 40.96 14.06 24.17
C LYS A 351 39.92 13.73 25.24
N ASP A 352 40.35 13.26 26.41
CA ASP A 352 39.44 12.91 27.51
C ASP A 352 38.76 14.14 28.12
N LYS A 353 39.44 15.30 28.17
CA LYS A 353 38.82 16.59 28.54
C LYS A 353 37.81 17.12 27.52
N LYS A 354 37.90 16.70 26.25
CA LYS A 354 37.01 17.13 25.16
C LYS A 354 35.85 16.17 24.90
N LYS A 355 35.82 14.99 25.53
CA LYS A 355 34.63 14.13 25.48
C LYS A 355 33.52 14.84 26.26
N PRO A 356 32.33 15.05 25.66
CA PRO A 356 31.20 15.59 26.39
C PRO A 356 30.88 14.62 27.54
N LYS A 357 30.69 15.14 28.75
CA LYS A 357 30.12 14.35 29.85
C LYS A 357 28.71 13.97 29.40
N ILE A 358 28.48 12.68 29.21
CA ILE A 358 27.14 12.14 29.04
C ILE A 358 26.53 12.20 30.44
N GLU A 359 25.65 13.18 30.66
CA GLU A 359 24.67 13.16 31.76
C GLU A 359 23.40 12.47 31.28
#